data_AF-A0A4R6VLI6-F1
#
_entry.id   AF-A0A4R6VLI6-F1
#
_cell.length_a   1.000
_cell.length_b   1.000
_cell.length_c   1.000
_cell.angle_alpha   90.00
_cell.angle_beta   90.00
_cell.angle_gamma   90.00
#
_symmetry.space_group_name_H-M   'P 1'
#
loop_
_entity.id
_entity.type
_entity.pdbx_description
1 polymer ?
#
loop_
_entity_poly.entity_id
_entity_poly.type
_entity_poly.pdbx_seq_one_letter_code
_entity_poly.pdbx_strand_id
1 'polypeptide(L)'
;MTIAPPETAADPVSPTDRDLAPLRVTDRALLADVRRLARLADGIAAGTVALGERRALAVGDWVEHVCEAIRHRHDGEEAVLWPVLTQHAGRTLDLSGLRDDHVALRGLLGEVRRATRGLVGAVAVRPIAVASAEDFARIRRLARLLGELADLLDEHRRDAERELGAVLRGMPRADWLRAAGALHAGAPDPAFTAARAHATASSDDLAAVHAALGGRGLAGVLARRSLRRRERLVFGD
;
A
#
# COMPACT_ATOMS: atom_id res chain seq x y z
N MET A 1 -41.82 13.75 33.01
CA MET A 1 -41.19 13.05 31.86
C MET A 1 -39.69 13.32 31.96
N THR A 2 -38.97 12.41 32.61
CA THR A 2 -37.54 12.58 32.89
C THR A 2 -36.74 12.06 31.70
N ILE A 3 -36.09 12.95 30.97
CA ILE A 3 -35.18 12.60 29.88
C ILE A 3 -33.89 12.11 30.55
N ALA A 4 -33.60 10.82 30.41
CA ALA A 4 -32.32 10.26 30.82
C ALA A 4 -31.19 10.90 29.97
N PRO A 5 -30.04 11.24 30.56
CA PRO A 5 -28.90 11.72 29.80
C PRO A 5 -28.44 10.63 28.82
N PRO A 6 -27.84 10.99 27.67
CA PRO A 6 -27.28 10.00 26.76
C PRO A 6 -26.21 9.21 27.52
N GLU A 7 -26.37 7.90 27.53
CA GLU A 7 -25.38 6.97 28.05
C GLU A 7 -24.11 7.18 27.22
N THR A 8 -23.11 7.85 27.79
CA THR A 8 -21.79 7.98 27.18
C THR A 8 -21.22 6.57 27.11
N ALA A 9 -21.33 5.92 25.95
CA ALA A 9 -20.78 4.59 25.75
C ALA A 9 -19.32 4.57 26.20
N ALA A 10 -18.98 3.68 27.14
CA ALA A 10 -17.62 3.55 27.65
C ALA A 10 -16.67 3.28 26.48
N ASP A 11 -15.47 3.88 26.52
CA ASP A 11 -14.47 3.66 25.49
C ASP A 11 -14.13 2.16 25.37
N PRO A 12 -14.06 1.61 24.15
CA PRO A 12 -13.77 0.20 23.96
C PRO A 12 -12.37 -0.16 24.49
N VAL A 13 -12.30 -1.24 25.26
CA VAL A 13 -11.05 -1.73 25.88
C VAL A 13 -10.09 -2.31 24.83
N SER A 14 -10.62 -2.82 23.72
CA SER A 14 -9.86 -3.44 22.62
C SER A 14 -10.10 -2.74 21.28
N PRO A 15 -9.19 -2.88 20.29
CA PRO A 15 -9.37 -2.31 18.97
C PRO A 15 -10.67 -2.77 18.30
N THR A 16 -11.42 -1.81 17.78
CA THR A 16 -12.60 -2.07 16.94
C THR A 16 -12.20 -2.26 15.48
N ASP A 17 -13.10 -2.78 14.64
CA ASP A 17 -12.86 -2.82 13.19
C ASP A 17 -12.58 -1.44 12.59
N ARG A 18 -13.14 -0.37 13.18
CA ARG A 18 -12.83 1.00 12.76
C ARG A 18 -11.39 1.39 13.09
N ASP A 19 -10.86 0.96 14.23
CA ASP A 19 -9.47 1.23 14.61
C ASP A 19 -8.49 0.46 13.71
N LEU A 20 -8.88 -0.72 13.20
CA LEU A 20 -8.07 -1.55 12.30
C LEU A 20 -8.23 -1.18 10.82
N ALA A 21 -9.30 -0.46 10.45
CA ALA A 21 -9.61 -0.11 9.06
C ALA A 21 -8.47 0.61 8.32
N PRO A 22 -7.74 1.58 8.90
CA PRO A 22 -6.65 2.26 8.20
C PRO A 22 -5.55 1.33 7.70
N LEU A 23 -5.24 0.27 8.49
CA LEU A 23 -4.28 -0.76 8.14
C LEU A 23 -4.76 -1.51 6.88
N ARG A 24 -5.97 -2.07 6.95
CA ARG A 24 -6.58 -2.87 5.88
C ARG A 24 -6.80 -2.07 4.59
N VAL A 25 -7.17 -0.79 4.72
CA VAL A 25 -7.35 0.12 3.58
C VAL A 25 -6.02 0.38 2.90
N THR A 26 -4.96 0.63 3.67
CA THR A 26 -3.62 0.88 3.12
C THR A 26 -3.13 -0.34 2.35
N ASP A 27 -3.26 -1.54 2.91
CA ASP A 27 -2.81 -2.78 2.26
C ASP A 27 -3.61 -3.05 0.97
N ARG A 28 -4.93 -2.81 0.99
CA ARG A 28 -5.76 -2.87 -0.23
C ARG A 28 -5.35 -1.84 -1.29
N ALA A 29 -5.02 -0.62 -0.86
CA ALA A 29 -4.63 0.46 -1.77
C ALA A 29 -3.34 0.11 -2.51
N LEU A 30 -2.33 -0.37 -1.77
CA LEU A 30 -1.05 -0.79 -2.33
C LEU A 30 -1.21 -1.96 -3.29
N LEU A 31 -1.96 -3.00 -2.90
CA LEU A 31 -2.26 -4.13 -3.79
C LEU A 31 -3.00 -3.70 -5.07
N ALA A 32 -3.98 -2.79 -4.95
CA ALA A 32 -4.69 -2.26 -6.11
C ALA A 32 -3.76 -1.54 -7.09
N ASP A 33 -2.80 -0.75 -6.58
CA ASP A 33 -1.82 -0.06 -7.42
C ASP A 33 -0.86 -1.01 -8.11
N VAL A 34 -0.33 -2.02 -7.40
CA VAL A 34 0.53 -3.03 -8.02
C VAL A 34 -0.21 -3.77 -9.13
N ARG A 35 -1.48 -4.15 -8.90
CA ARG A 35 -2.32 -4.79 -9.92
C ARG A 35 -2.59 -3.88 -11.12
N ARG A 36 -2.79 -2.57 -10.91
CA ARG A 36 -2.95 -1.61 -12.02
C ARG A 36 -1.66 -1.47 -12.82
N LEU A 37 -0.51 -1.42 -12.15
CA LEU A 37 0.80 -1.38 -12.81
C LEU A 37 1.06 -2.66 -13.62
N ALA A 38 0.74 -3.84 -13.09
CA ALA A 38 0.87 -5.11 -13.80
C ALA A 38 0.04 -5.09 -15.10
N ARG A 39 -1.25 -4.74 -15.02
CA ARG A 39 -2.13 -4.61 -16.20
C ARG A 39 -1.63 -3.59 -17.21
N LEU A 40 -1.11 -2.46 -16.74
CA LEU A 40 -0.50 -1.46 -17.62
C LEU A 40 0.72 -2.03 -18.36
N ALA A 41 1.61 -2.71 -17.64
CA ALA A 41 2.78 -3.33 -18.24
C ALA A 41 2.40 -4.43 -19.25
N ASP A 42 1.39 -5.25 -18.96
CA ASP A 42 0.83 -6.23 -19.89
C ASP A 42 0.27 -5.56 -21.15
N GLY A 43 -0.50 -4.48 -21.01
CA GLY A 43 -1.05 -3.73 -22.15
C GLY A 43 0.05 -3.13 -23.03
N ILE A 44 1.13 -2.63 -22.43
CA ILE A 44 2.29 -2.12 -23.18
C ILE A 44 3.02 -3.30 -23.88
N ALA A 45 3.21 -4.42 -23.18
CA ALA A 45 3.84 -5.61 -23.75
C ALA A 45 3.06 -6.21 -24.92
N ALA A 46 1.72 -6.11 -24.89
CA ALA A 46 0.82 -6.53 -25.94
C ALA A 46 0.68 -5.50 -27.09
N GLY A 47 1.30 -4.32 -26.96
CA GLY A 47 1.18 -3.24 -27.94
C GLY A 47 -0.20 -2.55 -27.97
N THR A 48 -1.08 -2.84 -27.01
CA THR A 48 -2.41 -2.21 -26.90
C THR A 48 -2.36 -0.87 -26.19
N VAL A 49 -1.27 -0.58 -25.45
CA VAL A 49 -1.04 0.67 -24.75
C VAL A 49 0.28 1.31 -25.20
N ALA A 50 0.21 2.53 -25.71
CA ALA A 50 1.40 3.30 -26.06
C ALA A 50 2.15 3.80 -24.81
N LEU A 51 3.47 3.64 -24.82
CA LEU A 51 4.39 4.17 -23.81
C LEU A 51 5.31 5.22 -24.44
N GLY A 52 4.94 6.48 -24.30
CA GLY A 52 5.82 7.61 -24.63
C GLY A 52 6.67 8.03 -23.42
N GLU A 53 7.70 8.85 -23.67
CA GLU A 53 8.67 9.32 -22.66
C GLU A 53 8.02 9.88 -21.39
N ARG A 54 7.10 10.84 -21.54
CA ARG A 54 6.41 11.46 -20.41
C ARG A 54 5.64 10.44 -19.56
N ARG A 55 5.05 9.42 -20.19
CA ARG A 55 4.33 8.35 -19.49
C ARG A 55 5.30 7.38 -18.82
N ALA A 56 6.42 7.06 -19.47
CA ALA A 56 7.46 6.22 -18.88
C ALA A 56 8.03 6.84 -17.59
N LEU A 57 8.35 8.12 -17.60
CA LEU A 57 8.79 8.85 -16.41
C LEU A 57 7.73 8.81 -15.29
N ALA A 58 6.47 9.08 -15.64
CA ALA A 58 5.38 9.04 -14.68
C ALA A 58 5.14 7.64 -14.08
N VAL A 59 5.28 6.58 -14.89
CA VAL A 59 5.27 5.18 -14.42
C VAL A 59 6.43 4.93 -13.47
N GLY A 60 7.63 5.40 -13.81
CA GLY A 60 8.81 5.33 -12.96
C GLY A 60 8.57 5.93 -11.58
N ASP A 61 8.11 7.17 -11.55
CA ASP A 61 7.79 7.86 -10.29
C ASP A 61 6.72 7.11 -9.50
N TRP A 62 5.64 6.65 -10.16
CA TRP A 62 4.57 5.93 -9.49
C TRP A 62 5.05 4.62 -8.86
N VAL A 63 5.85 3.83 -9.59
CA VAL A 63 6.46 2.60 -9.07
C VAL A 63 7.33 2.88 -7.86
N GLU A 64 8.15 3.95 -7.89
CA GLU A 64 8.99 4.31 -6.74
C GLU A 64 8.13 4.65 -5.51
N HIS A 65 7.05 5.42 -5.66
CA HIS A 65 6.16 5.75 -4.54
C HIS A 65 5.49 4.51 -3.95
N VAL A 66 4.97 3.62 -4.81
CA VAL A 66 4.32 2.36 -4.37
C VAL A 66 5.31 1.44 -3.68
N CYS A 67 6.48 1.21 -4.27
CA CYS A 67 7.49 0.33 -3.68
C CYS A 67 7.99 0.86 -2.33
N GLU A 68 8.18 2.17 -2.23
CA GLU A 68 8.64 2.82 -1.01
C GLU A 68 7.56 2.80 0.08
N ALA A 69 6.28 2.97 -0.29
CA ALA A 69 5.16 2.83 0.65
C ALA A 69 5.00 1.38 1.16
N ILE A 70 5.14 0.37 0.29
CA ILE A 70 5.15 -1.05 0.68
C ILE A 70 6.31 -1.29 1.65
N ARG A 71 7.52 -0.86 1.30
CA ARG A 71 8.70 -1.05 2.16
C ARG A 71 8.50 -0.42 3.55
N HIS A 72 8.11 0.86 3.60
CA HIS A 72 7.86 1.58 4.86
C HIS A 72 6.83 0.87 5.73
N ARG A 73 5.74 0.39 5.13
CA ARG A 73 4.67 -0.32 5.82
C ARG A 73 5.18 -1.58 6.51
N HIS A 74 5.91 -2.44 5.80
CA HIS A 74 6.38 -3.73 6.33
C HIS A 74 7.56 -3.54 7.30
N ASP A 75 8.50 -2.62 7.01
CA ASP A 75 9.57 -2.27 7.96
C ASP A 75 8.98 -1.72 9.27
N GLY A 76 7.91 -0.92 9.17
CA GLY A 76 7.15 -0.44 10.33
C GLY A 76 6.51 -1.56 11.15
N GLU A 77 6.00 -2.61 10.51
CA GLU A 77 5.47 -3.77 11.25
C GLU A 77 6.54 -4.42 12.09
N GLU A 78 7.71 -4.70 11.50
CA GLU A 78 8.78 -5.39 12.22
C GLU A 78 9.33 -4.54 13.37
N ALA A 79 9.48 -3.23 13.13
CA ALA A 79 10.10 -2.32 14.08
C ALA A 79 9.14 -1.85 15.19
N VAL A 80 7.83 -1.78 14.90
CA VAL A 80 6.84 -1.14 15.79
C VAL A 80 5.75 -2.11 16.20
N LEU A 81 5.07 -2.75 15.24
CA LEU A 81 3.86 -3.52 15.53
C LEU A 81 4.17 -4.85 16.19
N TRP A 82 5.06 -5.65 15.61
CA TRP A 82 5.38 -6.99 16.07
C TRP A 82 5.92 -7.04 17.50
N PRO A 83 6.78 -6.11 17.97
CA PRO A 83 7.17 -6.05 19.39
C PRO A 83 5.98 -5.89 20.33
N VAL A 84 5.03 -5.02 19.99
CA VAL A 84 3.82 -4.79 20.79
C VAL A 84 2.92 -6.03 20.78
N LEU A 85 2.71 -6.65 19.61
CA LEU A 85 1.94 -7.89 19.52
C LEU A 85 2.58 -9.03 20.32
N THR A 86 3.91 -9.17 20.26
CA THR A 86 4.65 -10.18 21.03
C THR A 86 4.52 -9.96 22.54
N GLN A 87 4.50 -8.71 23.00
CA GLN A 87 4.28 -8.39 24.40
C GLN A 87 2.90 -8.84 24.91
N HIS A 88 1.86 -8.76 24.07
CA HIS A 88 0.50 -9.14 24.47
C HIS A 88 0.17 -10.61 24.24
N ALA A 89 0.67 -11.22 23.16
CA ALA A 89 0.42 -12.63 22.86
C ALA A 89 1.42 -13.58 23.55
N GLY A 90 2.59 -13.09 23.96
CA GLY A 90 3.65 -13.94 24.50
C GLY A 90 4.12 -14.98 23.48
N ARG A 91 4.42 -16.20 23.95
CA ARG A 91 5.03 -17.28 23.14
C ARG A 91 4.08 -17.93 22.11
N THR A 92 2.81 -17.54 22.06
CA THR A 92 1.82 -18.15 21.15
C THR A 92 1.79 -17.51 19.77
N LEU A 93 2.45 -16.36 19.58
CA LEU A 93 2.54 -15.68 18.29
C LEU A 93 3.79 -16.15 17.54
N ASP A 94 3.58 -16.92 16.48
CA ASP A 94 4.60 -17.23 15.49
C ASP A 94 4.55 -16.17 14.38
N LEU A 95 5.71 -15.60 14.03
CA LEU A 95 5.87 -14.58 12.98
C LEU A 95 6.84 -15.05 11.89
N SER A 96 7.28 -16.31 11.92
CA SER A 96 8.29 -16.82 10.99
C SER A 96 7.81 -16.74 9.54
N GLY A 97 6.59 -17.18 9.23
CA GLY A 97 5.99 -17.07 7.90
C GLY A 97 5.95 -15.61 7.40
N LEU A 98 5.41 -14.69 8.20
CA LEU A 98 5.34 -13.28 7.83
C LEU A 98 6.73 -12.62 7.67
N ARG A 99 7.74 -13.08 8.42
CA ARG A 99 9.13 -12.63 8.24
C ARG A 99 9.72 -13.09 6.91
N ASP A 100 9.47 -14.33 6.53
CA ASP A 100 9.91 -14.86 5.25
C ASP A 100 9.25 -14.12 4.08
N ASP A 101 7.95 -13.80 4.20
CA ASP A 101 7.24 -12.94 3.25
C ASP A 101 7.90 -11.56 3.13
N HIS A 102 8.25 -10.92 4.25
CA HIS A 102 8.90 -9.60 4.22
C HIS A 102 10.26 -9.64 3.52
N VAL A 103 11.03 -10.72 3.70
CA VAL A 103 12.28 -10.93 2.96
C VAL A 103 12.02 -11.07 1.46
N ALA A 104 11.04 -11.89 1.07
CA ALA A 104 10.66 -12.08 -0.32
C ALA A 104 10.16 -10.77 -0.97
N LEU A 105 9.29 -10.03 -0.27
CA LEU A 105 8.78 -8.72 -0.68
C LEU A 105 9.93 -7.74 -0.92
N ARG A 106 10.89 -7.61 0.02
CA ARG A 106 12.05 -6.72 -0.16
C ARG A 106 12.86 -7.07 -1.42
N GLY A 107 13.10 -8.36 -1.66
CA GLY A 107 13.79 -8.83 -2.86
C GLY A 107 13.06 -8.41 -4.14
N LEU A 108 11.76 -8.68 -4.20
CA LEU A 108 10.93 -8.44 -5.37
C LEU A 108 10.72 -6.94 -5.64
N LEU A 109 10.54 -6.13 -4.60
CA LEU A 109 10.52 -4.67 -4.70
C LEU A 109 11.82 -4.13 -5.31
N GLY A 110 12.97 -4.68 -4.91
CA GLY A 110 14.26 -4.34 -5.49
C GLY A 110 14.34 -4.65 -6.99
N GLU A 111 13.80 -5.79 -7.41
CA GLU A 111 13.75 -6.19 -8.82
C GLU A 111 12.82 -5.32 -9.66
N VAL A 112 11.61 -5.02 -9.16
CA VAL A 112 10.64 -4.14 -9.81
C VAL A 112 11.26 -2.75 -10.03
N ARG A 113 11.88 -2.16 -8.99
CA ARG A 113 12.53 -0.85 -9.11
C ARG A 113 13.66 -0.86 -10.14
N ARG A 114 14.53 -1.88 -10.13
CA ARG A 114 15.60 -2.02 -11.13
C ARG A 114 15.04 -2.17 -12.55
N ALA A 115 14.02 -3.01 -12.75
CA ALA A 115 13.39 -3.22 -14.04
C ALA A 115 12.78 -1.92 -14.59
N THR A 116 12.06 -1.19 -13.75
CA THR A 116 11.42 0.08 -14.11
C THR A 116 12.45 1.14 -14.47
N ARG A 117 13.52 1.31 -13.68
CA ARG A 117 14.60 2.26 -14.01
C ARG A 117 15.29 1.91 -15.33
N GLY A 118 15.50 0.62 -15.59
CA GLY A 118 16.03 0.16 -16.88
C GLY A 118 15.11 0.51 -18.05
N LEU A 119 13.79 0.37 -17.88
CA LEU A 119 12.80 0.77 -18.89
C LEU A 119 12.81 2.29 -19.11
N VAL A 120 12.76 3.09 -18.03
CA VAL A 120 12.79 4.55 -18.10
C VAL A 120 14.07 5.05 -18.77
N GLY A 121 15.22 4.50 -18.39
CA GLY A 121 16.51 4.85 -19.01
C GLY A 121 16.56 4.52 -20.50
N ALA A 122 16.00 3.38 -20.93
CA ALA A 122 15.94 3.01 -22.34
C ALA A 122 15.08 3.98 -23.16
N VAL A 123 13.94 4.40 -22.63
CA VAL A 123 13.05 5.38 -23.27
C VAL A 123 13.67 6.78 -23.31
N ALA A 124 14.42 7.18 -22.28
CA ALA A 124 15.11 8.48 -22.25
C ALA A 124 16.21 8.59 -23.32
N VAL A 125 16.93 7.50 -23.60
CA VAL A 125 17.98 7.47 -24.64
C VAL A 125 17.37 7.45 -26.05
N ARG A 126 16.20 6.83 -26.22
CA ARG A 126 15.49 6.75 -27.50
C ARG A 126 14.02 7.12 -27.29
N PRO A 127 13.63 8.39 -27.44
CA PRO A 127 12.28 8.88 -27.16
C PRO A 127 11.19 8.35 -28.11
N ILE A 128 11.55 7.54 -29.10
CA ILE A 128 10.60 6.87 -29.99
C ILE A 128 9.89 5.77 -29.21
N ALA A 129 8.59 5.55 -29.47
CA ALA A 129 7.79 4.51 -28.83
C ALA A 129 8.53 3.15 -28.79
N VAL A 130 8.22 2.34 -27.77
CA VAL A 130 8.62 0.92 -27.66
C VAL A 130 8.53 0.26 -29.04
N ALA A 131 9.68 0.02 -29.67
CA ALA A 131 9.74 -0.36 -31.08
C ALA A 131 10.69 -1.52 -31.36
N SER A 132 11.45 -1.96 -30.36
CA SER A 132 12.36 -3.10 -30.50
C SER A 132 11.89 -4.31 -29.71
N ALA A 133 12.28 -5.51 -30.17
CA ALA A 133 12.01 -6.75 -29.46
C ALA A 133 12.59 -6.77 -28.03
N GLU A 134 13.71 -6.07 -27.82
CA GLU A 134 14.34 -5.91 -26.51
C GLU A 134 13.49 -5.05 -25.56
N ASP A 135 12.90 -3.96 -26.05
CA ASP A 135 12.01 -3.13 -25.24
C ASP A 135 10.78 -3.93 -24.79
N PHE A 136 10.16 -4.68 -25.71
CA PHE A 136 9.05 -5.58 -25.36
C PHE A 136 9.47 -6.67 -24.37
N ALA A 137 10.69 -7.22 -24.47
CA ALA A 137 11.20 -8.17 -23.49
C ALA A 137 11.38 -7.54 -22.09
N ARG A 138 11.90 -6.31 -22.02
CA ARG A 138 12.02 -5.56 -20.75
C ARG A 138 10.66 -5.31 -20.10
N ILE A 139 9.65 -4.94 -20.91
CA ILE A 139 8.30 -4.67 -20.43
C ILE A 139 7.62 -5.96 -19.97
N ARG A 140 7.73 -7.07 -20.72
CA ARG A 140 7.24 -8.39 -20.28
C ARG A 140 7.87 -8.83 -18.96
N ARG A 141 9.18 -8.59 -18.78
CA ARG A 141 9.85 -8.86 -17.50
C ARG A 141 9.26 -8.01 -16.38
N LEU A 142 9.02 -6.72 -16.61
CA LEU A 142 8.40 -5.84 -15.61
C LEU A 142 6.98 -6.29 -15.28
N ALA A 143 6.17 -6.66 -16.27
CA ALA A 143 4.81 -7.16 -16.07
C ALA A 143 4.79 -8.42 -15.19
N ARG A 144 5.66 -9.39 -15.48
CA ARG A 144 5.83 -10.60 -14.64
C ARG A 144 6.17 -10.26 -13.20
N LEU A 145 7.17 -9.40 -12.97
CA LEU A 145 7.59 -9.01 -11.62
C LEU A 145 6.47 -8.29 -10.84
N LEU A 146 5.68 -7.45 -11.51
CA LEU A 146 4.54 -6.78 -10.90
C LEU A 146 3.39 -7.76 -10.59
N GLY A 147 3.19 -8.76 -11.45
CA GLY A 147 2.26 -9.87 -11.19
C GLY A 147 2.66 -10.66 -9.96
N GLU A 148 3.92 -11.11 -9.90
CA GLU A 148 4.48 -11.81 -8.74
C GLU A 148 4.36 -10.97 -7.45
N LEU A 149 4.57 -9.66 -7.53
CA LEU A 149 4.44 -8.76 -6.38
C LEU A 149 2.98 -8.63 -5.94
N ALA A 150 2.03 -8.59 -6.89
CA ALA A 150 0.61 -8.55 -6.56
C ALA A 150 0.16 -9.85 -5.89
N ASP A 151 0.65 -11.00 -6.36
CA ASP A 151 0.29 -12.30 -5.81
C ASP A 151 0.85 -12.45 -4.39
N LEU A 152 2.14 -12.16 -4.19
CA LEU A 152 2.78 -12.21 -2.87
C LEU A 152 2.15 -11.24 -1.87
N LEU A 153 1.79 -10.01 -2.29
CA LEU A 153 1.10 -9.05 -1.41
C LEU A 153 -0.31 -9.53 -1.01
N ASP A 154 -1.04 -10.17 -1.92
CA ASP A 154 -2.38 -10.66 -1.62
C ASP A 154 -2.34 -11.89 -0.71
N GLU A 155 -1.38 -12.79 -0.93
CA GLU A 155 -1.08 -13.91 -0.01
C GLU A 155 -0.69 -13.38 1.37
N HIS A 156 0.35 -12.56 1.46
CA HIS A 156 0.83 -11.97 2.70
C HIS A 156 -0.28 -11.28 3.50
N ARG A 157 -1.14 -10.49 2.84
CA ARG A 157 -2.27 -9.82 3.50
C ARG A 157 -3.26 -10.82 4.10
N ARG A 158 -3.58 -11.90 3.39
CA ARG A 158 -4.50 -12.93 3.88
C ARG A 158 -3.88 -13.67 5.05
N ASP A 159 -2.56 -13.86 5.03
CA ASP A 159 -1.82 -14.62 6.03
C ASP A 159 -1.70 -13.78 7.31
N ALA A 160 -1.31 -12.51 7.19
CA ALA A 160 -1.31 -11.54 8.27
C ALA A 160 -2.70 -11.40 8.92
N GLU A 161 -3.79 -11.39 8.14
CA GLU A 161 -5.15 -11.34 8.68
C GLU A 161 -5.50 -12.58 9.51
N ARG A 162 -5.10 -13.78 9.05
CA ARG A 162 -5.33 -15.04 9.77
C ARG A 162 -4.50 -15.14 11.04
N GLU A 163 -3.22 -14.78 10.97
CA GLU A 163 -2.27 -14.95 12.07
C GLU A 163 -2.39 -13.84 13.12
N LEU A 164 -2.51 -12.58 12.69
CA LEU A 164 -2.48 -11.43 13.60
C LEU A 164 -3.88 -10.99 14.05
N GLY A 165 -4.94 -11.35 13.31
CA GLY A 165 -6.28 -10.80 13.51
C GLY A 165 -6.84 -11.01 14.91
N ALA A 166 -6.63 -12.19 15.51
CA ALA A 166 -7.07 -12.48 16.87
C ALA A 166 -6.26 -11.70 17.92
N VAL A 167 -4.94 -11.60 17.75
CA VAL A 167 -4.07 -10.86 18.67
C VAL A 167 -4.38 -9.37 18.64
N LEU A 168 -4.56 -8.79 17.44
CA LEU A 168 -4.95 -7.39 17.25
C LEU A 168 -6.28 -7.05 17.92
N ARG A 169 -7.25 -7.97 17.91
CA ARG A 169 -8.55 -7.78 18.59
C ARG A 169 -8.49 -8.02 20.09
N GLY A 170 -7.49 -8.75 20.58
CA GLY A 170 -7.32 -9.06 21.99
C GLY A 170 -6.46 -8.04 22.76
N MET A 171 -5.64 -7.25 22.08
CA MET A 171 -4.73 -6.30 22.74
C MET A 171 -5.48 -5.06 23.30
N PRO A 172 -4.88 -4.31 24.25
CA PRO A 172 -5.43 -3.05 24.72
C PRO A 172 -5.51 -2.02 23.59
N ARG A 173 -6.66 -1.37 23.46
CA ARG A 173 -6.91 -0.34 22.43
C ARG A 173 -5.90 0.79 22.47
N ALA A 174 -5.54 1.25 23.67
CA ALA A 174 -4.56 2.31 23.85
C ALA A 174 -3.19 1.94 23.26
N ASP A 175 -2.79 0.67 23.36
CA ASP A 175 -1.50 0.18 22.89
C ASP A 175 -1.51 0.06 21.36
N TRP A 176 -2.63 -0.40 20.79
CA TRP A 176 -2.87 -0.35 19.35
C TRP A 176 -2.79 1.06 18.80
N LEU A 177 -3.50 2.03 19.40
CA LEU A 177 -3.51 3.41 18.90
C LEU A 177 -2.12 4.05 18.94
N ARG A 178 -1.32 3.76 19.98
CA ARG A 178 0.09 4.20 20.03
C ARG A 178 0.92 3.56 18.93
N ALA A 179 0.81 2.24 18.73
CA ALA A 179 1.52 1.54 17.67
C ALA A 179 1.09 2.03 16.27
N ALA A 180 -0.21 2.18 16.03
CA ALA A 180 -0.76 2.72 14.79
C ALA A 180 -0.26 4.13 14.52
N GLY A 181 -0.22 5.01 15.53
CA GLY A 181 0.35 6.36 15.39
C GLY A 181 1.82 6.33 14.97
N ALA A 182 2.62 5.42 15.55
CA ALA A 182 4.02 5.24 15.22
C ALA A 182 4.26 4.61 13.83
N LEU A 183 3.44 3.64 13.40
CA LEU A 183 3.48 3.05 12.06
C LEU A 183 3.32 4.11 10.95
N HIS A 184 2.46 5.11 11.19
CA HIS A 184 2.22 6.19 10.24
C HIS A 184 3.30 7.29 10.32
N ALA A 185 4.11 7.33 11.37
CA ALA A 185 5.19 8.30 11.48
C ALA A 185 6.29 7.98 10.47
N GLY A 186 6.86 9.01 9.85
CA GLY A 186 7.95 8.85 8.87
C GLY A 186 7.54 8.32 7.50
N ALA A 187 6.23 8.22 7.20
CA ALA A 187 5.77 7.84 5.87
C ALA A 187 6.42 8.75 4.79
N PRO A 188 7.05 8.18 3.76
CA PRO A 188 7.90 8.94 2.83
C PRO A 188 7.11 9.90 1.93
N ASP A 189 5.89 9.53 1.52
CA ASP A 189 4.92 10.44 0.92
C ASP A 189 3.53 10.22 1.56
N PRO A 190 3.22 10.92 2.67
CA PRO A 190 1.96 10.74 3.38
C PRO A 190 0.77 11.23 2.56
N ALA A 191 0.98 12.18 1.63
CA ALA A 191 -0.09 12.69 0.77
C ALA A 191 -0.48 11.66 -0.29
N PHE A 192 0.50 11.00 -0.91
CA PHE A 192 0.26 9.89 -1.84
C PHE A 192 -0.48 8.75 -1.15
N THR A 193 0.06 8.22 -0.03
CA THR A 193 -0.55 7.09 0.68
C THR A 193 -1.96 7.41 1.17
N ALA A 194 -2.19 8.61 1.73
CA ALA A 194 -3.53 9.04 2.11
C ALA A 194 -4.47 9.14 0.91
N ALA A 195 -4.03 9.71 -0.21
CA ALA A 195 -4.86 9.83 -1.41
C ALA A 195 -5.20 8.47 -2.05
N ARG A 196 -4.29 7.48 -1.96
CA ARG A 196 -4.55 6.09 -2.40
C ARG A 196 -5.51 5.35 -1.50
N ALA A 197 -5.33 5.44 -0.18
CA ALA A 197 -6.30 4.93 0.80
C ALA A 197 -7.69 5.50 0.53
N HIS A 198 -7.75 6.81 0.26
CA HIS A 198 -8.98 7.52 -0.09
C HIS A 198 -9.67 7.03 -1.37
N ALA A 199 -8.91 6.61 -2.37
CA ALA A 199 -9.43 6.15 -3.66
C ALA A 199 -9.94 4.70 -3.63
N THR A 200 -9.59 3.93 -2.60
CA THR A 200 -9.83 2.49 -2.51
C THR A 200 -10.68 2.07 -1.30
N ALA A 201 -10.82 2.95 -0.31
CA ALA A 201 -11.71 2.77 0.83
C ALA A 201 -13.19 2.76 0.41
N SER A 202 -13.98 1.88 1.05
CA SER A 202 -15.44 2.00 1.01
C SER A 202 -15.90 3.26 1.77
N SER A 203 -17.17 3.65 1.63
CA SER A 203 -17.73 4.80 2.36
C SER A 203 -17.59 4.65 3.87
N ASP A 204 -17.77 3.43 4.39
CA ASP A 204 -17.65 3.14 5.83
C ASP A 204 -16.19 3.15 6.31
N ASP A 205 -15.28 2.65 5.47
CA ASP A 205 -13.84 2.72 5.73
C ASP A 205 -13.33 4.16 5.76
N LEU A 206 -13.85 5.05 4.90
CA LEU A 206 -13.43 6.44 4.83
C LEU A 206 -13.72 7.20 6.12
N ALA A 207 -14.90 7.00 6.70
CA ALA A 207 -15.25 7.59 7.98
C ALA A 207 -14.30 7.12 9.10
N ALA A 208 -13.97 5.82 9.11
CA ALA A 208 -13.00 5.26 10.06
C ALA A 208 -11.59 5.81 9.86
N VAL A 209 -11.13 5.91 8.60
CA VAL A 209 -9.82 6.49 8.23
C VAL A 209 -9.75 7.97 8.61
N HIS A 210 -10.81 8.74 8.41
CA HIS A 210 -10.88 10.14 8.82
C HIS A 210 -10.82 10.31 10.33
N ALA A 211 -11.58 9.50 11.07
CA ALA A 211 -11.56 9.51 12.53
C ALA A 211 -10.18 9.14 13.09
N ALA A 212 -9.50 8.15 12.48
CA ALA A 212 -8.19 7.68 12.94
C ALA A 212 -7.03 8.61 12.55
N LEU A 213 -7.08 9.24 11.38
CA LEU A 213 -5.98 10.07 10.85
C LEU A 213 -6.09 11.56 11.19
N GLY A 214 -7.23 12.03 11.70
CA GLY A 214 -7.47 13.44 12.02
C GLY A 214 -7.14 14.37 10.85
N GLY A 215 -6.34 15.42 11.09
CA GLY A 215 -5.96 16.42 10.06
C GLY A 215 -5.22 15.84 8.83
N ARG A 216 -4.59 14.66 8.94
CA ARG A 216 -3.96 13.99 7.77
C ARG A 216 -5.01 13.47 6.77
N GLY A 217 -6.22 13.17 7.25
CA GLY A 217 -7.36 12.81 6.40
C GLY A 217 -7.78 13.93 5.45
N LEU A 218 -7.65 15.19 5.86
CA LEU A 218 -7.93 16.39 5.05
C LEU A 218 -6.85 16.63 3.98
N ALA A 219 -5.57 16.41 4.31
CA ALA A 219 -4.47 16.50 3.34
C ALA A 219 -4.65 15.51 2.17
N GLY A 220 -5.09 14.29 2.46
CA GLY A 220 -5.43 13.29 1.44
C GLY A 220 -6.54 13.76 0.49
N VAL A 221 -7.58 14.41 1.02
CA VAL A 221 -8.68 14.98 0.20
C VAL A 221 -8.18 16.06 -0.75
N LEU A 222 -7.30 16.95 -0.28
CA LEU A 222 -6.71 18.02 -1.10
C LEU A 222 -5.74 17.46 -2.17
N ALA A 223 -5.00 16.41 -1.84
CA ALA A 223 -4.09 15.72 -2.76
C ALA A 223 -4.82 14.90 -3.85
N ARG A 224 -6.13 14.60 -3.70
CA ARG A 224 -6.88 13.83 -4.71
C ARG A 224 -6.82 14.44 -6.10
N ARG A 225 -6.85 15.77 -6.24
CA ARG A 225 -6.85 16.41 -7.56
C ARG A 225 -5.50 16.30 -8.26
N SER A 226 -4.40 16.47 -7.54
CA SER A 226 -3.06 16.26 -8.10
C SER A 226 -2.82 14.78 -8.40
N LEU A 227 -3.28 13.88 -7.52
CA LEU A 227 -3.19 12.44 -7.74
C LEU A 227 -3.95 12.00 -9.00
N ARG A 228 -5.21 12.44 -9.19
CA ARG A 228 -5.98 12.12 -10.40
C ARG A 228 -5.29 12.57 -11.69
N ARG A 229 -4.53 13.68 -11.65
CA ARG A 229 -3.71 14.10 -12.80
C ARG A 229 -2.54 13.13 -13.06
N ARG A 230 -1.89 12.64 -12.00
CA ARG A 230 -0.85 11.61 -12.11
C ARG A 230 -1.44 10.28 -12.61
N GLU A 231 -2.60 9.87 -12.09
CA GLU A 231 -3.30 8.66 -12.52
C GLU A 231 -3.67 8.71 -14.01
N ARG A 232 -4.25 9.81 -14.49
CA ARG A 232 -4.52 9.99 -15.92
C ARG A 232 -3.28 9.85 -16.79
N LEU A 233 -2.15 10.38 -16.31
CA LEU A 233 -0.89 10.30 -17.05
C LEU A 233 -0.33 8.87 -17.07
N VAL A 234 -0.44 8.13 -15.96
CA VAL A 234 0.12 6.79 -15.82
C VAL A 234 -0.80 5.73 -16.45
N PHE A 235 -2.08 5.74 -16.09
CA PHE A 235 -3.05 4.68 -16.41
C PHE A 235 -3.97 5.04 -17.58
N GLY A 236 -4.25 6.32 -17.80
CA GLY A 236 -5.20 6.78 -18.83
C GLY A 236 -6.64 6.94 -18.33
N ASP A 237 -6.88 6.72 -17.03
CA ASP A 237 -8.17 6.85 -16.34
C ASP A 237 -8.36 8.24 -15.71
#